data_AF-A0A9P0GA11-F1
#
_entry.id   AF-A0A9P0GA11-F1
#
_cell.length_a   1.000
_cell.length_b   1.000
_cell.length_c   1.000
_cell.angle_alpha   90.00
_cell.angle_beta   90.00
_cell.angle_gamma   90.00
#
_symmetry.space_group_name_H-M   'P 1'
#
loop_
_entity.id
_entity.type
_entity.pdbx_description
1 polymer ?
#
loop_
_entity_poly.entity_id
_entity_poly.type
_entity_poly.pdbx_seq_one_letter_code
_entity_poly.pdbx_strand_id
1 'polypeptide(L)'
;MISPLKISGYLLFLSTVTCLVVVLKSEAKQSKTINVPYTLWVYTPVNYSKTIKVAVPFNTTFYDVMLQAQLQDPVYNFTATPYDWGMYIDQIAGYQQNNEKEIYWWIYDLDCKPDMKNPPDVNQLSPVGVSEIRVKKGRHYLFWYRHIENTH
;
A
#
# COMPACT_ATOMS: atom_id res chain seq x y z
N MET A 1 -44.87 -76.00 -11.50
CA MET A 1 -44.73 -75.30 -12.79
C MET A 1 -44.99 -73.83 -12.55
N ILE A 2 -43.93 -73.05 -12.37
CA ILE A 2 -43.43 -71.99 -13.29
C ILE A 2 -44.27 -70.70 -13.21
N SER A 3 -43.61 -69.67 -12.69
CA SER A 3 -43.93 -68.24 -12.49
C SER A 3 -43.99 -67.45 -13.83
N PRO A 4 -44.06 -66.10 -13.96
CA PRO A 4 -43.90 -65.01 -12.96
C PRO A 4 -44.72 -63.67 -13.17
N LEU A 5 -44.42 -62.70 -12.29
CA LEU A 5 -44.35 -61.22 -12.47
C LEU A 5 -45.62 -60.34 -12.46
N LYS A 6 -45.69 -59.37 -11.53
CA LYS A 6 -45.66 -57.90 -11.79
C LYS A 6 -45.64 -57.06 -10.49
N ILE A 7 -44.62 -56.22 -10.29
CA ILE A 7 -44.58 -54.73 -10.37
C ILE A 7 -45.49 -54.00 -9.35
N SER A 8 -44.88 -53.10 -8.56
CA SER A 8 -45.11 -51.65 -8.62
C SER A 8 -45.45 -50.99 -7.29
N GLY A 9 -44.70 -49.92 -6.99
CA GLY A 9 -45.23 -48.77 -6.26
C GLY A 9 -44.54 -48.51 -4.93
N TYR A 10 -43.48 -47.71 -4.96
CA TYR A 10 -43.36 -46.62 -3.99
C TYR A 10 -42.62 -45.46 -4.65
N LEU A 11 -43.39 -44.45 -5.05
CA LEU A 11 -42.92 -43.10 -5.33
C LEU A 11 -42.58 -42.47 -3.97
N LEU A 12 -41.31 -42.14 -3.75
CA LEU A 12 -40.93 -41.12 -2.79
C LEU A 12 -40.13 -40.06 -3.54
N PHE A 13 -40.82 -38.96 -3.87
CA PHE A 13 -40.18 -37.72 -4.25
C PHE A 13 -39.49 -37.14 -3.02
N LEU A 14 -38.16 -37.22 -2.96
CA LEU A 14 -37.34 -36.35 -2.13
C LEU A 14 -36.47 -35.51 -3.06
N SER A 15 -37.03 -34.39 -3.47
CA SER A 15 -36.30 -33.29 -4.10
C SER A 15 -35.36 -32.69 -3.05
N THR A 16 -34.14 -33.20 -2.98
CA THR A 16 -33.04 -32.46 -2.35
C THR A 16 -32.41 -31.59 -3.43
N VAL A 17 -32.71 -30.30 -3.36
CA VAL A 17 -31.98 -29.27 -4.11
C VAL A 17 -30.54 -29.35 -3.62
N THR A 18 -29.67 -29.95 -4.43
CA THR A 18 -28.24 -29.95 -4.18
C THR A 18 -27.78 -28.51 -4.38
N CYS A 19 -27.61 -27.79 -3.28
CA CYS A 19 -26.96 -26.50 -3.28
C CYS A 19 -25.54 -26.72 -3.82
N LEU A 20 -25.35 -26.41 -5.11
CA LEU A 20 -24.05 -26.36 -5.73
C LEU A 20 -23.31 -25.17 -5.12
N VAL A 21 -22.76 -25.37 -3.93
CA VAL A 21 -21.72 -24.49 -3.39
C VAL A 21 -20.51 -24.75 -4.28
N VAL A 22 -20.42 -24.00 -5.38
CA VAL A 22 -19.16 -23.80 -6.07
C VAL A 22 -18.27 -23.06 -5.07
N VAL A 23 -17.56 -23.83 -4.24
CA VAL A 23 -16.40 -23.34 -3.51
C VAL A 23 -15.42 -22.93 -4.59
N LEU A 24 -15.43 -21.65 -4.96
CA LEU A 24 -14.34 -21.03 -5.70
C LEU A 24 -13.12 -21.16 -4.78
N LYS A 25 -12.40 -22.26 -4.96
CA LYS A 25 -11.10 -22.49 -4.38
C LYS A 25 -10.18 -21.47 -5.05
N SER A 26 -10.17 -20.24 -4.55
CA SER A 26 -9.11 -19.31 -4.93
C SER A 26 -7.83 -19.94 -4.41
N GLU A 27 -6.97 -20.36 -5.33
CA GLU A 27 -5.62 -20.74 -5.00
C GLU A 27 -4.97 -19.47 -4.44
N ALA A 28 -4.96 -19.34 -3.12
CA ALA A 28 -4.22 -18.32 -2.42
C ALA A 28 -2.75 -18.56 -2.71
N LYS A 29 -2.25 -17.99 -3.82
CA LYS A 29 -0.83 -17.80 -4.07
C LYS A 29 -0.30 -17.14 -2.82
N GLN A 30 0.44 -17.88 -2.00
CA GLN A 30 0.90 -17.43 -0.68
C GLN A 30 1.64 -16.11 -0.87
N SER A 31 0.96 -14.99 -0.62
CA SER A 31 1.49 -13.68 -0.90
C SER A 31 2.54 -13.42 0.17
N LYS A 32 3.79 -13.36 -0.25
CA LYS A 32 4.90 -13.10 0.66
C LYS A 32 4.73 -11.69 1.21
N THR A 33 4.43 -11.56 2.50
CA THR A 33 4.37 -10.25 3.17
C THR A 33 5.79 -9.72 3.42
N ILE A 34 5.97 -8.42 3.26
CA ILE A 34 7.19 -7.69 3.59
C ILE A 34 6.86 -6.54 4.55
N ASN A 35 7.81 -6.20 5.42
CA ASN A 35 7.71 -5.04 6.30
C ASN A 35 8.45 -3.87 5.65
N VAL A 36 7.73 -2.79 5.41
CA VAL A 36 8.24 -1.59 4.76
C VAL A 36 8.37 -0.49 5.81
N PRO A 37 9.59 -0.04 6.12
CA PRO A 37 9.77 1.13 6.98
C PRO A 37 9.49 2.41 6.19
N TYR A 38 8.61 3.24 6.76
CA TYR A 38 8.14 4.50 6.22
C TYR A 38 8.35 5.63 7.24
N THR A 39 9.18 6.60 6.90
CA THR A 39 9.49 7.78 7.73
C THR A 39 8.86 9.05 7.15
N LEU A 40 8.39 9.92 8.04
CA LEU A 40 8.04 11.31 7.75
C LEU A 40 9.10 12.22 8.37
N TRP A 41 9.60 13.18 7.60
CA TRP A 41 10.36 14.33 8.09
C TRP A 41 9.65 15.63 7.70
N VAL A 42 9.71 16.62 8.58
CA VAL A 42 9.10 17.94 8.36
C VAL A 42 10.11 19.04 8.61
N TYR A 43 10.19 19.96 7.65
CA TYR A 43 11.09 21.10 7.54
C TYR A 43 12.58 20.74 7.36
N THR A 44 13.35 21.79 7.07
CA THR A 44 14.82 21.83 7.10
C THR A 44 15.23 23.05 7.92
N PRO A 45 15.93 22.90 9.06
CA PRO A 45 16.28 21.66 9.73
C PRO A 45 15.06 20.84 10.16
N VAL A 46 15.20 19.52 10.19
CA VAL A 46 14.10 18.61 10.57
C VAL A 46 13.75 18.81 12.04
N ASN A 47 12.51 19.23 12.32
CA ASN A 47 12.02 19.42 13.69
C ASN A 47 10.98 18.36 14.11
N TYR A 48 10.52 17.55 13.17
CA TYR A 48 9.61 16.44 13.41
C TYR A 48 10.01 15.24 12.57
N SER A 49 10.04 14.07 13.22
CA SER A 49 10.32 12.79 12.57
C SER A 49 9.54 11.66 13.22
N LYS A 50 8.88 10.84 12.40
CA LYS A 50 8.20 9.62 12.85
C LYS A 50 8.40 8.50 11.86
N THR A 51 8.58 7.28 12.36
CA THR A 51 8.74 6.07 11.53
C THR A 51 7.73 5.02 11.92
N ILE A 52 7.10 4.41 10.92
CA ILE A 52 6.20 3.26 11.05
C ILE A 52 6.74 2.11 10.21
N LYS A 53 6.44 0.87 10.62
CA LYS A 53 6.69 -0.33 9.81
C LYS A 53 5.34 -0.86 9.37
N VAL A 54 5.13 -0.91 8.06
CA VAL A 54 3.87 -1.34 7.45
C VAL A 54 4.06 -2.72 6.84
N ALA A 55 3.21 -3.67 7.22
CA ALA A 55 3.22 -5.00 6.64
C ALA A 55 2.32 -5.03 5.39
N VAL A 56 2.89 -5.31 4.23
CA VAL A 56 2.16 -5.37 2.96
C VAL A 56 2.55 -6.59 2.13
N PRO A 57 1.69 -7.07 1.21
CA PRO A 57 2.07 -8.07 0.22
C PRO A 57 3.29 -7.63 -0.60
N PHE A 58 4.06 -8.60 -1.10
CA PHE A 58 5.12 -8.34 -2.06
C PHE A 58 4.54 -7.75 -3.35
N ASN A 59 5.30 -6.86 -4.01
CA ASN A 59 4.93 -6.15 -5.23
C ASN A 59 3.82 -5.08 -5.06
N THR A 60 3.54 -4.68 -3.82
CA THR A 60 2.65 -3.55 -3.50
C THR A 60 3.26 -2.20 -3.88
N THR A 61 2.43 -1.22 -4.21
CA THR A 61 2.89 0.15 -4.52
C THR A 61 3.18 0.94 -3.24
N PHE A 62 3.93 2.03 -3.33
CA PHE A 62 4.09 2.89 -2.15
C PHE A 62 2.77 3.59 -1.76
N TYR A 63 1.92 3.91 -2.73
CA TYR A 63 0.58 4.44 -2.45
C TYR A 63 -0.25 3.51 -1.54
N ASP A 64 -0.23 2.21 -1.81
CA ASP A 64 -0.90 1.21 -0.96
C ASP A 64 -0.28 1.15 0.44
N VAL A 65 1.05 1.30 0.56
CA VAL A 65 1.73 1.41 1.86
C VAL A 65 1.21 2.62 2.64
N MET A 66 1.00 3.76 1.98
CA MET A 66 0.42 4.95 2.62
C MET A 66 -1.01 4.69 3.09
N LEU A 67 -1.84 4.03 2.26
CA LEU A 67 -3.21 3.65 2.64
C LEU A 67 -3.23 2.75 3.87
N GLN A 68 -2.30 1.80 4.00
CA GLN A 68 -2.19 0.96 5.20
C GLN A 68 -1.63 1.74 6.40
N ALA A 69 -0.66 2.63 6.18
CA ALA A 69 -0.06 3.44 7.24
C ALA A 69 -1.09 4.33 7.95
N GLN A 70 -1.98 5.01 7.19
CA GLN A 70 -3.01 5.86 7.77
C GLN A 70 -4.06 5.08 8.59
N LEU A 71 -4.35 3.83 8.22
CA LEU A 71 -5.23 2.95 8.99
C LEU A 71 -4.56 2.50 10.30
N GLN A 72 -3.25 2.31 10.28
CA GLN A 72 -2.48 1.87 11.46
C GLN A 72 -2.19 3.02 12.43
N ASP A 73 -1.95 4.23 11.93
CA ASP A 73 -1.60 5.40 12.73
C ASP A 73 -2.09 6.69 12.03
N PRO A 74 -3.09 7.40 12.61
CA PRO A 74 -3.70 8.58 11.99
C PRO A 74 -2.74 9.73 11.68
N VAL A 75 -1.54 9.76 12.27
CA VAL A 75 -0.50 10.72 11.88
C VAL A 75 -0.14 10.58 10.40
N TYR A 76 -0.27 9.39 9.83
CA TYR A 76 0.02 9.12 8.42
C TYR A 76 -1.15 9.43 7.48
N ASN A 77 -2.24 10.03 7.97
CA ASN A 77 -3.30 10.54 7.12
C ASN A 77 -2.72 11.49 6.07
N PHE A 78 -3.18 11.33 4.83
CA PHE A 78 -2.72 12.11 3.69
C PHE A 78 -3.87 12.46 2.76
N THR A 79 -3.67 13.47 1.91
CA THR A 79 -4.54 13.75 0.76
C THR A 79 -3.81 13.38 -0.52
N ALA A 80 -4.57 12.90 -1.49
CA ALA A 80 -4.03 12.54 -2.78
C ALA A 80 -4.98 12.95 -3.90
N THR A 81 -4.42 13.56 -4.95
CA THR A 81 -5.14 13.99 -6.14
C THR A 81 -4.76 13.08 -7.31
N PRO A 82 -5.73 12.48 -8.02
CA PRO A 82 -5.43 11.64 -9.18
C PRO A 82 -5.05 12.50 -10.40
N TYR A 83 -4.02 12.07 -11.11
CA TYR A 83 -3.60 12.55 -12.43
C TYR A 83 -3.36 11.38 -13.38
N ASP A 84 -3.20 11.64 -14.67
CA ASP A 84 -2.93 10.62 -15.68
C ASP A 84 -1.65 9.81 -15.42
N TRP A 85 -0.66 10.45 -14.77
CA TRP A 85 0.62 9.83 -14.37
C TRP A 85 0.59 9.21 -12.97
N GLY A 86 -0.54 9.27 -12.24
CA GLY A 86 -0.71 8.65 -10.93
C GLY A 86 -1.19 9.60 -9.83
N MET A 87 -1.00 9.19 -8.58
CA MET A 87 -1.46 9.93 -7.41
C MET A 87 -0.43 10.97 -6.98
N TYR A 88 -0.87 12.23 -6.94
CA TYR A 88 -0.10 13.32 -6.36
C TYR A 88 -0.42 13.46 -4.88
N ILE A 89 0.60 13.51 -4.02
CA ILE A 89 0.45 13.67 -2.58
C ILE A 89 0.77 15.11 -2.21
N ASP A 90 -0.21 15.84 -1.69
CA ASP A 90 -0.10 17.27 -1.38
C ASP A 90 -0.25 17.58 0.12
N GLN A 91 -0.73 16.63 0.93
CA GLN A 91 -0.77 16.76 2.40
C GLN A 91 -0.41 15.44 3.06
N ILE A 92 0.39 15.48 4.13
CA ILE A 92 0.60 14.36 5.06
C ILE A 92 0.68 14.92 6.47
N ALA A 93 0.13 14.21 7.47
CA ALA A 93 0.18 14.62 8.88
C ALA A 93 -0.36 16.04 9.16
N GLY A 94 -1.27 16.53 8.30
CA GLY A 94 -1.82 17.90 8.38
C GLY A 94 -0.93 19.00 7.79
N TYR A 95 0.26 18.69 7.28
CA TYR A 95 1.10 19.66 6.57
C TYR A 95 0.76 19.67 5.08
N GLN A 96 0.03 20.70 4.66
CA GLN A 96 -0.32 20.95 3.27
C GLN A 96 0.85 21.61 2.54
N GLN A 97 1.13 21.13 1.33
CA GLN A 97 2.03 21.75 0.37
C GLN A 97 1.75 23.25 0.23
N ASN A 98 2.82 24.02 0.11
CA ASN A 98 2.74 25.47 -0.05
C ASN A 98 3.51 25.90 -1.29
N ASN A 99 2.79 26.20 -2.38
CA ASN A 99 3.39 26.65 -3.63
C ASN A 99 4.05 28.02 -3.51
N GLU A 100 3.49 28.95 -2.71
CA GLU A 100 4.05 30.30 -2.53
C GLU A 100 5.41 30.27 -1.80
N LYS A 101 5.58 29.32 -0.89
CA LYS A 101 6.81 29.10 -0.11
C LYS A 101 7.70 28.02 -0.73
N GLU A 102 7.29 27.44 -1.86
CA GLU A 102 7.98 26.35 -2.54
C GLU A 102 8.26 25.13 -1.63
N ILE A 103 7.32 24.79 -0.74
CA ILE A 103 7.45 23.64 0.18
C ILE A 103 6.58 22.49 -0.31
N TYR A 104 7.22 21.35 -0.56
CA TYR A 104 6.60 20.15 -1.14
C TYR A 104 6.93 18.89 -0.33
N TRP A 105 6.16 17.83 -0.57
CA TRP A 105 6.45 16.48 -0.09
C TRP A 105 7.31 15.72 -1.08
N TRP A 106 8.56 15.46 -0.71
CA TRP A 106 9.52 14.72 -1.53
C TRP A 106 9.63 13.28 -1.06
N ILE A 107 9.59 12.32 -1.98
CA ILE A 107 9.75 10.90 -1.65
C ILE A 107 11.14 10.37 -2.03
N TYR A 108 11.81 9.76 -1.06
CA TYR A 108 13.11 9.11 -1.21
C TYR A 108 12.98 7.60 -1.08
N ASP A 109 13.82 6.88 -1.81
CA ASP A 109 14.00 5.44 -1.71
C ASP A 109 15.45 5.16 -1.27
N LEU A 110 15.61 4.69 -0.03
CA LEU A 110 16.88 4.64 0.68
C LEU A 110 17.29 3.20 1.00
N ASP A 111 18.60 2.95 1.10
CA ASP A 111 19.14 1.66 1.53
C ASP A 111 19.00 1.42 3.04
N CYS A 112 18.82 2.48 3.82
CA CYS A 112 18.76 2.43 5.27
C CYS A 112 17.91 3.56 5.85
N LYS A 113 17.69 3.51 7.17
CA LYS A 113 16.98 4.55 7.90
C LYS A 113 17.68 5.90 7.69
N PRO A 114 16.94 6.97 7.35
CA PRO A 114 17.54 8.27 7.10
C PRO A 114 18.14 8.88 8.39
N ASP A 115 19.29 9.54 8.26
CA ASP A 115 20.01 10.21 9.34
C ASP A 115 19.93 11.73 9.15
N MET A 116 19.42 12.45 10.14
CA MET A 116 19.30 13.92 10.08
C MET A 116 20.65 14.63 10.01
N LYS A 117 21.74 13.99 10.43
CA LYS A 117 23.11 14.53 10.31
C LYS A 117 23.68 14.37 8.91
N ASN A 118 23.13 13.46 8.12
CA ASN A 118 23.51 13.20 6.75
C ASN A 118 22.24 12.98 5.91
N PRO A 119 21.45 14.06 5.69
CA PRO A 119 20.17 13.96 5.00
C PRO A 119 20.36 13.49 3.56
N PRO A 120 19.36 12.81 2.97
CA PRO A 120 19.47 12.33 1.61
C PRO A 120 19.48 13.46 0.58
N ASP A 121 20.20 13.23 -0.52
CA ASP A 121 20.36 14.16 -1.63
C ASP A 121 19.46 13.79 -2.83
N VAL A 122 19.59 14.57 -3.92
CA VAL A 122 18.82 14.38 -5.16
C VAL A 122 19.02 13.01 -5.82
N ASN A 123 20.16 12.35 -5.63
CA ASN A 123 20.44 11.04 -6.21
C ASN A 123 19.66 9.92 -5.51
N GLN A 124 19.16 10.19 -4.30
CA GLN A 124 18.38 9.26 -3.50
C GLN A 124 16.87 9.53 -3.60
N LEU A 125 16.49 10.57 -4.35
CA LEU A 125 15.10 10.87 -4.64
C LEU A 125 14.49 9.76 -5.50
N SER A 126 13.25 9.39 -5.24
CA SER A 126 12.54 8.47 -6.11
C SER A 126 12.40 9.07 -7.52
N PRO A 127 12.76 8.34 -8.58
CA PRO A 127 12.61 8.82 -9.96
C PRO A 127 11.14 8.82 -10.44
N VAL A 128 10.24 8.21 -9.68
CA VAL A 128 8.82 8.06 -10.01
C VAL A 128 7.93 8.34 -8.80
N GLY A 129 6.65 8.64 -9.05
CA GLY A 129 5.65 8.90 -8.00
C GLY A 129 5.20 7.63 -7.24
N VAL A 130 4.46 7.84 -6.15
CA VAL A 130 4.04 6.78 -5.21
C VAL A 130 3.24 5.63 -5.85
N SER A 131 2.55 5.89 -6.96
CA SER A 131 1.79 4.89 -7.71
C SER A 131 2.68 3.91 -8.47
N GLU A 132 3.91 4.30 -8.82
CA GLU A 132 4.84 3.50 -9.62
C GLU A 132 5.96 2.86 -8.78
N ILE A 133 6.23 3.41 -7.59
CA ILE A 133 7.21 2.82 -6.67
C ILE A 133 6.75 1.44 -6.22
N ARG A 134 7.46 0.39 -6.65
CA ARG A 134 7.30 -0.98 -6.14
C ARG A 134 8.16 -1.18 -4.91
N VAL A 135 7.52 -1.38 -3.76
CA VAL A 135 8.25 -1.45 -2.49
C VAL A 135 9.05 -2.74 -2.36
N LYS A 136 10.29 -2.63 -1.88
CA LYS A 136 11.23 -3.75 -1.78
C LYS A 136 11.62 -4.01 -0.33
N LYS A 137 11.82 -5.30 0.00
CA LYS A 137 12.35 -5.70 1.31
C LYS A 137 13.76 -5.11 1.50
N GLY A 138 14.01 -4.53 2.67
CA GLY A 138 15.31 -3.97 3.04
C GLY A 138 15.53 -2.52 2.62
N ARG A 139 14.61 -1.94 1.83
CA ARG A 139 14.60 -0.52 1.51
C ARG A 139 13.85 0.27 2.57
N HIS A 140 14.10 1.57 2.60
CA HIS A 140 13.47 2.52 3.51
C HIS A 140 12.94 3.71 2.73
N TYR A 141 11.67 4.06 2.98
CA TYR A 141 11.03 5.15 2.26
C TYR A 141 10.83 6.34 3.19
N LEU A 142 11.18 7.52 2.68
CA LEU A 142 11.07 8.77 3.42
C LEU A 142 10.20 9.74 2.62
N PHE A 143 9.14 10.26 3.24
CA PHE A 143 8.53 11.51 2.80
C PHE A 143 9.12 12.66 3.60
N TRP A 144 9.64 13.66 2.91
CA TRP A 144 10.24 14.84 3.52
C TRP A 144 9.56 16.11 3.02
N TYR A 145 8.89 16.80 3.94
CA TYR A 145 8.28 18.11 3.70
C TYR A 145 9.34 19.21 3.79
N ARG A 146 9.79 19.74 2.65
CA ARG A 146 10.90 20.70 2.58
C ARG A 146 10.80 21.65 1.39
N HIS A 147 11.56 22.73 1.45
CA HIS A 147 11.72 23.67 0.34
C HIS A 147 12.41 23.02 -0.87
N ILE A 148 12.14 23.55 -2.07
CA ILE A 148 13.03 23.34 -3.22
C ILE A 148 14.36 24.01 -2.88
N GLU A 149 15.46 23.28 -2.92
CA GLU A 149 16.79 23.88 -2.90
C GLU A 149 17.08 24.38 -4.32
N ASN A 150 17.24 25.70 -4.50
CA ASN A 150 17.68 26.26 -5.77
C ASN A 150 19.10 25.75 -6.05
N THR A 151 19.23 24.73 -6.89
CA THR A 151 20.52 24.35 -7.49
C THR A 151 20.89 25.44 -8.50
N HIS A 152 21.68 26.41 -8.05
CA HIS A 152 22.45 27.32 -8.90
C HIS A 152 23.77 26.66 -9.32
#